data_AF-I3SNG5-F1
#
_entry.id   AF-I3SNG5-F1
#
_cell.length_a   1.000
_cell.length_b   1.000
_cell.length_c   1.000
_cell.angle_alpha   90.00
_cell.angle_beta   90.00
_cell.angle_gamma   90.00
#
_symmetry.space_group_name_H-M   'P 1'
#
loop_
_entity.id
_entity.type
_entity.pdbx_description
1 polymer ?
#
loop_
_entity_poly.entity_id
_entity_poly.type
_entity_poly.pdbx_seq_one_letter_code
_entity_poly.pdbx_strand_id
1 'polypeptide(L)'
;MLSGNESTKCSFNNCLHLGEPGCIVKGDWERYSFYFQLLDEIRIREEFQLRTFGTKRESDVRLRTGNMGSQQAEPRLVLKKHRRQSRKKTNQSILDDLDDDDNLLDEENDPLLNALRNENP
;
A
#
# COMPACT_ATOMS: atom_id res chain seq x y z
N MET A 1 37.87 5.40 -36.58
CA MET A 1 38.24 5.96 -35.25
C MET A 1 36.97 5.98 -34.42
N LEU A 2 37.08 5.72 -33.11
CA LEU A 2 36.02 5.63 -32.07
C LEU A 2 35.73 4.19 -31.58
N SER A 3 36.71 3.61 -30.89
CA SER A 3 36.46 2.60 -29.87
C SER A 3 37.36 2.96 -28.70
N GLY A 4 36.78 3.62 -27.70
CA GLY A 4 37.54 4.10 -26.56
C GLY A 4 36.66 4.93 -25.64
N ASN A 5 36.24 4.28 -24.55
CA ASN A 5 35.62 4.86 -23.35
C ASN A 5 34.09 4.90 -23.32
N GLU A 6 33.44 3.74 -23.46
CA GLU A 6 32.19 3.54 -22.72
C GLU A 6 32.56 3.38 -21.25
N SER A 7 32.43 4.45 -20.47
CA SER A 7 32.51 4.35 -19.02
C SER A 7 31.44 3.35 -18.57
N THR A 8 31.81 2.32 -17.83
CA THR A 8 30.88 1.29 -17.32
C THR A 8 30.13 1.74 -16.06
N LYS A 9 30.43 2.96 -15.57
CA LYS A 9 29.88 3.53 -14.32
C LYS A 9 29.39 4.95 -14.53
N CYS A 10 28.23 5.27 -13.94
CA CYS A 10 27.71 6.63 -13.97
C CYS A 10 28.70 7.61 -13.35
N SER A 11 28.63 8.87 -13.78
CA SER A 11 29.45 9.95 -13.21
C SER A 11 29.29 10.08 -11.68
N PHE A 12 28.08 9.84 -11.19
CA PHE A 12 27.76 9.81 -9.76
C PHE A 12 27.66 8.38 -9.23
N ASN A 13 28.24 8.14 -8.05
CA ASN A 13 28.19 6.84 -7.37
C ASN A 13 26.76 6.39 -7.03
N ASN A 14 25.86 7.34 -6.73
CA ASN A 14 24.45 7.09 -6.37
C ASN A 14 23.49 7.66 -7.42
N CYS A 15 23.79 7.45 -8.70
CA CYS A 15 22.95 7.95 -9.79
C CYS A 15 21.56 7.29 -9.77
N LEU A 16 20.49 8.09 -9.77
CA LEU A 16 19.11 7.57 -9.83
C LEU A 16 18.64 7.31 -11.26
N HIS A 17 19.46 7.63 -12.25
CA HIS A 17 19.14 7.45 -13.67
C HIS A 17 17.88 8.22 -14.12
N LEU A 18 17.62 9.39 -13.53
CA LEU A 18 16.46 10.24 -13.87
C LEU A 18 16.77 11.32 -14.91
N GLY A 19 17.96 11.28 -15.52
CA GLY A 19 18.46 12.33 -16.41
C GLY A 19 19.65 13.13 -15.88
N GLU A 20 20.35 12.61 -14.86
CA GLU A 20 21.58 13.22 -14.36
C GLU A 20 22.67 13.34 -15.45
N PRO A 21 23.47 14.42 -15.44
CA PRO A 21 24.54 14.61 -16.40
C PRO A 21 25.59 13.50 -16.23
N GLY A 22 25.90 12.78 -17.32
CA GLY A 22 26.81 11.63 -17.28
C GLY A 22 26.16 10.32 -16.78
N CYS A 23 24.83 10.20 -16.82
CA CYS A 23 24.16 8.91 -16.69
C CYS A 23 24.41 8.03 -17.91
N ILE A 24 24.76 6.76 -17.68
CA ILE A 24 24.94 5.75 -18.74
C ILE A 24 23.60 5.14 -19.16
N VAL A 25 22.71 4.95 -18.18
CA VAL A 25 21.37 4.40 -18.41
C VAL A 25 20.56 5.49 -19.10
N LYS A 26 20.67 5.54 -20.44
CA LYS A 26 19.99 6.51 -21.29
C LYS A 26 19.11 5.75 -22.28
N GLY A 27 17.80 5.82 -22.04
CA GLY A 27 16.74 5.93 -23.05
C GLY A 27 16.42 4.72 -23.93
N ASP A 28 17.41 4.01 -24.44
CA ASP A 28 17.20 3.05 -25.55
C ASP A 28 16.67 1.69 -25.10
N TRP A 29 16.30 1.56 -23.82
CA TRP A 29 15.81 0.31 -23.25
C TRP A 29 14.30 0.39 -23.08
N GLU A 30 13.58 -0.57 -23.65
CA GLU A 30 12.12 -0.74 -23.44
C GLU A 30 11.77 -0.83 -21.95
N ARG A 31 12.70 -1.36 -21.14
CA ARG A 31 12.55 -1.49 -19.68
C ARG A 31 12.77 -0.21 -18.88
N TYR A 32 13.31 0.83 -19.50
CA TYR A 32 13.60 2.09 -18.82
C TYR A 32 12.32 2.78 -18.34
N SER A 33 11.23 2.68 -19.10
CA SER A 33 9.92 3.19 -18.69
C SER A 33 9.38 2.46 -17.46
N PHE A 34 9.54 1.14 -17.37
CA PHE A 34 9.12 0.37 -16.20
C PHE A 34 9.95 0.69 -14.96
N TYR A 35 11.24 1.00 -15.13
CA TYR A 35 12.09 1.44 -14.03
C TYR A 35 11.54 2.69 -13.34
N PHE A 36 11.10 3.70 -14.11
CA PHE A 36 10.48 4.90 -13.55
C PHE A 36 9.19 4.60 -12.80
N GLN A 37 8.32 3.76 -13.36
CA GLN A 37 7.08 3.36 -12.70
C GLN A 37 7.36 2.71 -11.34
N LEU A 38 8.29 1.75 -11.31
CA LEU A 38 8.67 1.06 -10.07
C LEU A 38 9.32 2.01 -9.05
N LEU A 39 10.15 2.95 -9.50
CA LEU A 39 10.75 3.97 -8.63
C LEU A 39 9.68 4.83 -7.96
N ASP A 40 8.69 5.28 -8.73
CA ASP A 40 7.60 6.11 -8.20
C ASP A 40 6.70 5.30 -7.27
N GLU A 41 6.42 4.03 -7.58
CA GLU A 41 5.71 3.13 -6.67
C GLU A 41 6.45 2.95 -5.34
N ILE A 42 7.78 2.81 -5.37
CA ILE A 42 8.60 2.69 -4.15
C ILE A 42 8.50 3.98 -3.34
N ARG A 43 8.66 5.16 -3.96
CA ARG A 43 8.53 6.46 -3.26
C ARG A 43 7.16 6.61 -2.60
N ILE A 44 6.09 6.37 -3.36
CA ILE A 44 4.71 6.48 -2.85
C ILE A 44 4.50 5.52 -1.68
N ARG A 45 4.98 4.27 -1.81
CA ARG A 45 4.89 3.26 -0.75
C ARG A 45 5.65 3.69 0.50
N GLU A 46 6.86 4.21 0.35
CA GLU A 46 7.68 4.70 1.47
C GLU A 46 7.04 5.89 2.18
N GLU A 47 6.55 6.89 1.43
CA GLU A 47 5.83 8.03 1.99
C GLU A 47 4.57 7.60 2.75
N PHE A 48 3.79 6.69 2.17
CA PHE A 48 2.61 6.15 2.82
C PHE A 48 2.97 5.39 4.10
N GLN A 49 4.03 4.56 4.07
CA GLN A 49 4.51 3.85 5.25
C GLN A 49 4.99 4.81 6.34
N LEU A 50 5.73 5.86 5.99
CA LEU A 50 6.18 6.88 6.94
C LEU A 50 5.00 7.64 7.56
N ARG A 51 3.98 7.99 6.79
CA ARG A 51 2.76 8.62 7.32
C ARG A 51 1.98 7.67 8.25
N THR A 52 1.88 6.40 7.88
CA THR A 52 1.03 5.43 8.60
C THR A 52 1.70 4.87 9.86
N PHE A 53 3.00 4.57 9.80
CA PHE A 53 3.73 3.89 10.86
C PHE A 53 4.82 4.77 11.51
N GLY A 54 5.12 5.95 10.94
CA GLY A 54 6.16 6.84 11.43
C GLY A 54 7.55 6.21 11.36
N THR A 55 8.40 6.54 12.34
CA THR A 55 9.75 5.97 12.50
C THR A 55 9.75 4.60 13.18
N LYS A 56 8.59 4.05 13.55
CA LYS A 56 8.48 2.75 14.23
C LYS A 56 8.54 1.61 13.21
N ARG A 57 9.67 1.51 12.52
CA ARG A 57 9.98 0.36 11.66
C ARG A 57 10.42 -0.79 12.56
N GLU A 58 9.47 -1.59 13.02
CA GLU A 58 9.78 -2.80 13.77
C GLU A 58 10.05 -3.95 12.80
N SER A 59 11.19 -4.62 12.96
CA SER A 59 11.51 -5.84 12.21
C SER A 59 10.58 -6.99 12.61
N ASP A 60 10.18 -7.84 11.65
CA ASP A 60 9.33 -9.01 11.90
C ASP A 60 9.95 -10.00 12.90
N VAL A 61 11.27 -9.93 13.08
CA VAL A 61 12.02 -10.77 14.02
C VAL A 61 12.55 -9.91 15.15
N ARG A 62 12.46 -10.40 16.38
CA ARG A 62 13.18 -9.87 17.54
C ARG A 62 14.34 -10.80 17.85
N LEU A 63 15.52 -10.22 17.93
CA LEU A 63 16.70 -10.94 18.41
C LEU A 63 16.66 -10.98 19.94
N ARG A 64 16.66 -12.17 20.52
CA ARG A 64 16.69 -12.40 21.96
C ARG A 64 17.98 -13.13 22.32
N THR A 65 18.66 -12.67 23.35
CA THR A 65 19.82 -13.39 23.91
C THR A 65 19.31 -14.54 24.75
N GLY A 66 19.58 -15.78 24.32
CA GLY A 66 19.30 -16.99 25.08
C GLY A 66 20.34 -17.26 26.18
N ASN A 67 20.15 -18.36 26.91
CA ASN A 67 21.17 -18.81 27.87
C ASN A 67 22.48 -19.13 27.15
N MET A 68 23.61 -18.78 27.78
CA MET A 68 24.97 -18.90 27.22
C MET A 68 25.30 -17.95 26.06
N GLY A 69 24.55 -16.84 25.90
CA GLY A 69 24.93 -15.76 24.97
C GLY A 69 24.59 -16.01 23.50
N SER A 70 23.94 -17.12 23.16
CA SER A 70 23.47 -17.35 21.78
C SER A 70 22.32 -16.40 21.44
N GLN A 71 22.41 -15.68 20.32
CA GLN A 71 21.31 -14.85 19.81
C GLN A 71 20.33 -15.74 19.04
N GLN A 72 19.09 -15.82 19.53
CA GLN A 72 18.00 -16.54 18.87
C GLN A 72 17.06 -15.52 18.21
N ALA A 73 16.72 -15.77 16.95
CA ALA A 73 15.80 -14.97 16.17
C ALA A 73 14.38 -15.50 16.36
N GLU A 74 13.57 -14.81 17.16
CA GLU A 74 12.17 -15.17 17.36
C GLU A 74 11.25 -14.26 16.52
N PRO A 75 10.22 -14.81 15.85
CA PRO A 75 9.21 -14.00 15.18
C PRO A 75 8.48 -13.10 16.20
N ARG A 76 8.32 -11.82 15.90
CA ARG A 76 7.52 -10.91 16.72
C ARG A 76 6.05 -11.25 16.60
N LEU A 77 5.34 -11.15 17.71
CA LEU A 77 3.88 -11.31 17.72
C LEU A 77 3.26 -10.18 16.88
N VAL A 78 2.44 -10.54 15.89
CA VAL A 78 1.70 -9.58 15.07
C VAL A 78 0.85 -8.70 15.98
N LEU A 79 1.09 -7.38 15.96
CA LEU A 79 0.51 -6.39 16.88
C LEU A 79 -1.03 -6.42 16.96
N LYS A 80 -1.71 -6.95 15.94
CA LYS A 80 -3.18 -6.97 15.83
C LYS A 80 -3.81 -8.37 15.81
N LYS A 81 -3.06 -9.48 15.98
CA LYS A 81 -3.67 -10.82 15.94
C LYS A 81 -4.60 -11.07 17.14
N HIS A 82 -4.23 -10.57 18.32
CA HIS A 82 -5.00 -10.75 19.56
C HIS A 82 -5.69 -9.45 20.00
N ARG A 83 -5.74 -8.43 19.13
CA ARG A 83 -6.45 -7.18 19.44
C ARG A 83 -7.95 -7.50 19.49
N ARG A 84 -8.52 -7.44 20.70
CA ARG A 84 -9.96 -7.59 20.89
C ARG A 84 -10.68 -6.50 20.10
N GLN A 85 -11.62 -6.89 19.25
CA GLN A 85 -12.50 -5.95 18.56
C GLN A 85 -13.35 -5.21 19.60
N SER A 86 -13.66 -3.94 19.32
CA SER A 86 -14.54 -3.16 20.20
C SER A 86 -15.90 -3.82 20.28
N ARG A 87 -16.47 -3.93 21.48
CA ARG A 87 -17.82 -4.47 21.68
C ARG A 87 -18.85 -3.72 20.83
N LYS A 88 -18.66 -2.42 20.61
CA LYS A 88 -19.53 -1.60 19.74
C LYS A 88 -19.48 -2.09 18.30
N LYS A 89 -18.28 -2.37 17.75
CA LYS A 89 -18.15 -2.93 16.39
C LYS A 89 -18.81 -4.29 16.30
N THR A 90 -18.61 -5.16 17.29
CA THR A 90 -19.25 -6.48 17.31
C THR A 90 -20.78 -6.40 17.35
N ASN A 91 -21.34 -5.42 18.05
CA ASN A 91 -22.79 -5.29 18.21
C ASN A 91 -23.46 -4.46 17.11
N GLN A 92 -22.70 -3.70 16.32
CA GLN A 92 -23.21 -2.80 15.28
C GLN A 92 -22.76 -3.18 13.87
N SER A 93 -21.92 -4.21 13.71
CA SER A 93 -21.46 -4.64 12.38
C SER A 93 -22.60 -5.11 11.48
N ILE A 94 -23.72 -5.58 12.06
CA ILE A 94 -24.90 -5.96 11.29
C ILE A 94 -25.50 -4.77 10.54
N LEU A 95 -25.41 -3.55 11.08
CA LEU A 95 -25.88 -2.34 10.39
C LEU A 95 -24.89 -1.85 9.33
N ASP A 96 -23.58 -1.94 9.59
CA ASP A 96 -22.55 -1.61 8.59
C ASP A 96 -22.68 -2.50 7.32
N ASP A 97 -23.09 -3.77 7.46
CA ASP A 97 -23.29 -4.70 6.34
C ASP A 97 -24.61 -4.43 5.56
N LEU A 98 -25.53 -3.63 6.12
CA LEU A 98 -26.83 -3.29 5.52
C LEU A 98 -26.84 -1.92 4.84
N ASP A 99 -25.95 -1.01 5.25
CA ASP A 99 -25.76 0.33 4.62
C ASP A 99 -25.25 0.22 3.16
N ASP A 100 -24.68 -0.92 2.76
CA ASP A 100 -24.23 -1.18 1.39
C ASP A 100 -25.38 -1.53 0.42
N ASP A 101 -26.61 -1.80 0.91
CA ASP A 101 -27.78 -2.21 0.12
C ASP A 101 -28.83 -1.09 -0.06
N ASP A 102 -28.56 0.12 0.45
CA ASP A 102 -29.46 1.29 0.37
C ASP A 102 -29.54 1.93 -1.04
N ASN A 103 -28.85 1.37 -2.04
CA ASN A 103 -28.94 1.81 -3.45
C ASN A 103 -29.80 0.89 -4.34
N LEU A 104 -30.56 -0.06 -3.78
CA LEU A 104 -31.44 -0.95 -4.56
C LEU A 104 -32.93 -0.86 -4.16
N LEU A 105 -33.39 0.31 -3.72
CA LEU A 105 -34.82 0.60 -3.69
C LEU A 105 -35.17 1.38 -4.95
N ASP A 106 -35.55 0.63 -5.99
CA ASP A 106 -36.14 1.19 -7.20
C ASP A 106 -37.53 1.76 -6.85
N GLU A 107 -37.55 3.00 -6.35
CA GLU A 107 -38.74 3.74 -5.85
C GLU A 107 -39.90 3.74 -6.86
N GLU A 108 -39.61 3.50 -8.15
CA GLU A 108 -40.59 3.49 -9.24
C GLU A 108 -41.46 2.21 -9.27
N ASN A 109 -40.98 1.11 -8.68
CA ASN A 109 -41.67 -0.20 -8.69
C ASN A 109 -42.24 -0.62 -7.33
N ASP A 110 -42.17 0.22 -6.29
CA ASP A 110 -42.76 -0.10 -4.98
C ASP A 110 -44.31 -0.07 -5.08
N PRO A 111 -45.01 -1.21 -4.91
CA PRO A 111 -46.46 -1.27 -4.99
C PRO A 111 -47.15 -0.36 -3.97
N LEU A 112 -46.50 -0.05 -2.86
CA LEU A 112 -47.06 0.73 -1.76
C LEU A 112 -47.02 2.23 -2.04
N LEU A 113 -45.94 2.74 -2.65
CA LEU A 113 -45.85 4.13 -3.13
C LEU A 113 -46.79 4.39 -4.31
N ASN A 114 -46.91 3.44 -5.23
CA ASN A 114 -47.82 3.55 -6.37
C ASN A 114 -49.30 3.56 -5.94
N ALA A 115 -49.67 2.79 -4.91
CA ALA A 115 -51.01 2.84 -4.34
C ALA A 115 -51.31 4.22 -3.75
N LEU A 116 -50.41 4.77 -2.92
CA LEU A 116 -50.54 6.11 -2.32
C LEU A 116 -50.68 7.23 -3.35
N ARG A 117 -49.99 7.12 -4.49
CA ARG A 117 -50.07 8.11 -5.58
C ARG A 117 -51.40 8.04 -6.32
N ASN A 118 -52.00 6.86 -6.42
CA ASN A 118 -53.26 6.62 -7.12
C ASN A 118 -54.51 6.83 -6.25
N GLU A 119 -54.36 6.98 -4.92
CA GLU A 119 -55.46 7.23 -3.98
C GLU A 119 -55.75 8.73 -3.72
N ASN A 120 -54.98 9.65 -4.31
CA ASN A 120 -55.28 11.08 -4.26
C ASN A 120 -56.02 11.53 -5.54
N PRO A 121 -57.35 11.77 -5.50
CA PRO A 121 -58.11 12.35 -6.62
C PRO A 121 -57.83 13.85 -6.82
#